data_AF-A0A0V0H8G7-F1
#
_entry.id   AF-A0A0V0H8G7-F1
#
_cell.length_a   1.000
_cell.length_b   1.000
_cell.length_c   1.000
_cell.angle_alpha   90.00
_cell.angle_beta   90.00
_cell.angle_gamma   90.00
#
_symmetry.space_group_name_H-M   'P 1'
#
loop_
_entity.id
_entity.type
_entity.pdbx_description
1 polymer ?
#
loop_
_entity_poly.entity_id
_entity_poly.type
_entity_poly.pdbx_seq_one_letter_code
_entity_poly.pdbx_strand_id
1 'polypeptide(L)'
;MTHDGKKPDHSTFASTLSSCSNLAAEHIGKQLHQAAIKTGYVKNLSVCNALIIMYAKCGKIFDAEKMFEDVDNADVISWNSLLAGYALNGYGQEAVKLFQEMEDKEVVT
;
A
#
# COMPACT_ATOMS: atom_id res chain seq x y z
N MET A 1 -16.04 -25.44 20.80
CA MET A 1 -15.51 -25.07 19.47
C MET A 1 -14.36 -24.11 19.67
N THR A 2 -13.14 -24.64 19.80
CA THR A 2 -11.92 -23.84 19.82
C THR A 2 -11.58 -23.52 18.37
N HIS A 3 -11.81 -22.29 17.92
CA HIS A 3 -11.13 -21.81 16.72
C HIS A 3 -9.64 -21.79 17.07
N ASP A 4 -8.90 -22.81 16.65
CA ASP A 4 -7.45 -22.69 16.53
C ASP A 4 -7.21 -21.49 15.62
N GLY A 5 -6.84 -20.36 16.23
CA GLY A 5 -6.65 -19.10 15.54
C GLY A 5 -5.49 -19.27 14.57
N LYS A 6 -5.80 -19.51 13.29
CA LYS A 6 -4.81 -19.43 12.23
C LYS A 6 -4.17 -18.05 12.32
N LYS A 7 -2.83 -18.03 12.44
CA LYS A 7 -2.07 -16.77 12.43
C LYS A 7 -2.39 -16.03 11.13
N PRO A 8 -2.56 -14.69 11.18
CA PRO A 8 -2.76 -13.89 9.98
C PRO A 8 -1.65 -14.16 8.96
N ASP A 9 -2.04 -14.26 7.69
CA ASP A 9 -1.15 -14.40 6.54
C ASP A 9 -1.29 -13.19 5.60
N HIS A 10 -0.54 -13.18 4.50
CA HIS A 10 -0.58 -12.11 3.50
C HIS A 10 -2.00 -11.83 2.96
N SER A 11 -2.82 -12.87 2.73
CA SER A 11 -4.21 -12.75 2.28
C SER A 11 -5.10 -12.10 3.34
N THR A 12 -4.87 -12.41 4.62
CA THR A 12 -5.55 -11.78 5.75
C THR A 12 -5.27 -10.28 5.79
N PHE A 13 -4.01 -9.87 5.64
CA PHE A 13 -3.65 -8.45 5.58
C PHE A 13 -4.23 -7.76 4.35
N ALA A 14 -4.09 -8.35 3.16
CA ALA A 14 -4.58 -7.76 1.92
C ALA A 14 -6.10 -7.51 1.94
N SER A 15 -6.88 -8.50 2.40
CA SER A 15 -8.34 -8.38 2.48
C SER A 15 -8.78 -7.34 3.52
N THR A 16 -8.21 -7.38 4.73
CA THR A 16 -8.56 -6.43 5.80
C THR A 16 -8.12 -4.99 5.49
N LEU A 17 -6.96 -4.81 4.85
CA LEU A 17 -6.50 -3.50 4.37
C LEU A 17 -7.44 -2.97 3.28
N SER A 18 -7.85 -3.80 2.31
CA SER A 18 -8.82 -3.40 1.28
C SER A 18 -10.14 -2.90 1.88
N SER A 19 -10.67 -3.59 2.90
CA SER A 19 -11.84 -3.13 3.64
C SER A 19 -11.61 -1.77 4.31
N CYS A 20 -10.43 -1.57 4.94
CA CYS A 20 -10.08 -0.28 5.53
C CYS A 20 -10.00 0.84 4.48
N SER A 21 -9.42 0.56 3.31
CA SER A 21 -9.32 1.52 2.21
C SER A 21 -10.68 1.97 1.72
N ASN A 22 -11.64 1.05 1.59
CA ASN A 22 -12.99 1.37 1.10
C ASN A 22 -13.86 2.08 2.14
N LEU A 23 -13.56 1.90 3.43
CA LEU A 23 -14.26 2.57 4.53
C LEU A 23 -13.55 3.86 4.99
N ALA A 24 -12.42 4.23 4.35
CA ALA A 24 -11.52 5.29 4.80
C ALA A 24 -11.14 5.16 6.30
N ALA A 25 -10.99 3.92 6.78
CA ALA A 25 -10.78 3.60 8.19
C ALA A 25 -9.30 3.65 8.58
N GLU A 26 -8.71 4.85 8.51
CA GLU A 26 -7.27 5.11 8.74
C GLU A 26 -6.74 4.47 10.04
N HIS A 27 -7.48 4.63 11.15
CA HIS A 27 -7.05 4.15 12.47
C HIS A 27 -6.89 2.61 12.51
N ILE A 28 -7.77 1.87 11.83
CA ILE A 28 -7.69 0.41 11.74
C ILE A 28 -6.54 0.04 10.79
N GLY A 29 -6.42 0.73 9.66
CA GLY A 29 -5.31 0.54 8.72
C GLY A 29 -3.94 0.72 9.36
N LYS A 30 -3.76 1.73 10.23
CA LYS A 30 -2.52 1.94 11.00
C LYS A 30 -2.23 0.81 11.98
N GLN A 31 -3.24 0.26 12.63
CA GLN A 31 -3.06 -0.92 13.50
C GLN A 31 -2.64 -2.16 12.69
N LEU A 32 -3.24 -2.37 11.52
CA LEU A 32 -2.85 -3.46 10.60
C LEU A 32 -1.43 -3.27 10.09
N HIS A 33 -1.02 -2.05 9.74
CA HIS A 33 0.36 -1.75 9.38
C HIS A 33 1.33 -2.11 10.51
N GLN A 34 1.06 -1.68 11.75
CA GLN A 34 1.90 -2.05 12.90
C GLN A 34 1.93 -3.56 13.14
N ALA A 35 0.81 -4.26 12.94
CA ALA A 35 0.78 -5.71 13.02
C ALA A 35 1.61 -6.38 11.91
N ALA A 36 1.57 -5.86 10.68
CA ALA A 36 2.38 -6.33 9.55
C ALA A 36 3.89 -6.15 9.82
N ILE A 37 4.30 -5.04 10.45
CA ILE A 37 5.69 -4.83 10.88
C ILE A 37 6.09 -5.91 11.90
N LYS A 38 5.31 -6.07 12.97
CA LYS A 38 5.62 -7.02 14.06
C LYS A 38 5.70 -8.47 13.61
N THR A 39 4.98 -8.82 12.55
CA THR A 39 4.91 -10.17 11.99
C THR A 39 5.85 -10.37 10.79
N GLY A 40 6.52 -9.31 10.32
CA GLY A 40 7.41 -9.35 9.16
C GLY A 40 6.69 -9.34 7.81
N TYR A 41 5.36 -9.28 7.77
CA TYR A 41 4.58 -9.20 6.53
C TYR A 41 4.74 -7.88 5.79
N VAL A 42 5.31 -6.84 6.42
CA VAL A 42 5.72 -5.60 5.73
C VAL A 42 6.82 -5.85 4.67
N LYS A 43 7.44 -7.03 4.64
CA LYS A 43 8.37 -7.43 3.56
C LYS A 43 7.67 -8.08 2.37
N ASN A 44 6.38 -8.39 2.49
CA ASN A 44 5.61 -9.00 1.41
C ASN A 44 5.06 -7.90 0.50
N LEU A 45 5.46 -7.93 -0.78
CA LEU A 45 5.10 -6.89 -1.75
C LEU A 45 3.58 -6.68 -1.88
N SER A 46 2.78 -7.75 -1.85
CA SER A 46 1.32 -7.64 -1.92
C SER A 46 0.74 -6.91 -0.70
N VAL A 47 1.32 -7.10 0.48
CA VAL A 47 0.92 -6.37 1.70
C VAL A 47 1.37 -4.91 1.62
N CYS A 48 2.57 -4.61 1.10
CA CYS A 48 3.00 -3.23 0.84
C CYS A 48 2.06 -2.51 -0.12
N ASN A 49 1.71 -3.13 -1.24
CA ASN A 49 0.79 -2.57 -2.22
C ASN A 49 -0.59 -2.29 -1.61
N ALA A 50 -1.09 -3.22 -0.77
CA ALA A 50 -2.33 -3.00 -0.03
C ALA A 50 -2.25 -1.83 0.96
N LEU A 51 -1.09 -1.64 1.62
CA LEU A 51 -0.84 -0.50 2.53
C LEU A 51 -0.78 0.83 1.77
N ILE A 52 -0.07 0.89 0.64
CA ILE A 52 0.00 2.08 -0.24
C ILE A 52 -1.41 2.51 -0.66
N ILE A 53 -2.21 1.57 -1.19
CA ILE A 53 -3.60 1.83 -1.60
C ILE A 53 -4.45 2.29 -0.42
N MET A 54 -4.29 1.66 0.75
CA MET A 54 -5.05 2.01 1.95
C MET A 54 -4.77 3.43 2.42
N TYR A 55 -3.50 3.81 2.56
CA TYR A 55 -3.12 5.17 2.93
C TYR A 55 -3.59 6.20 1.91
N ALA A 56 -3.40 5.93 0.61
CA ALA A 56 -3.84 6.81 -0.46
C ALA A 56 -5.36 7.06 -0.43
N LYS A 57 -6.18 6.00 -0.28
CA LYS A 57 -7.64 6.12 -0.19
C LYS A 57 -8.12 6.76 1.10
N CYS A 58 -7.33 6.73 2.18
CA CYS A 58 -7.62 7.43 3.43
C CYS A 58 -7.18 8.90 3.43
N GLY A 59 -6.74 9.46 2.30
CA GLY A 59 -6.27 10.84 2.24
C GLY A 59 -4.86 11.05 2.80
N LYS A 60 -4.10 9.98 3.05
CA LYS A 60 -2.76 10.00 3.65
C LYS A 60 -1.70 9.72 2.60
N ILE A 61 -1.69 10.53 1.54
CA ILE A 61 -0.82 10.29 0.39
C ILE A 61 0.67 10.28 0.74
N PHE A 62 1.13 11.12 1.66
CA PHE A 62 2.54 11.11 2.09
C PHE A 62 2.92 9.87 2.89
N ASP A 63 1.98 9.27 3.63
CA ASP A 63 2.21 7.97 4.28
C ASP A 63 2.27 6.84 3.21
N ALA A 64 1.49 6.96 2.13
CA ALA A 64 1.53 6.02 1.01
C ALA A 64 2.84 6.13 0.22
N GLU A 65 3.33 7.35 -0.04
CA GLU A 65 4.61 7.61 -0.67
C GLU A 65 5.77 7.02 0.14
N LYS A 66 5.81 7.29 1.46
CA LYS A 66 6.81 6.69 2.35
C LYS A 66 6.78 5.16 2.31
N MET A 67 5.59 4.56 2.32
CA MET A 67 5.45 3.12 2.20
C MET A 67 6.00 2.58 0.87
N PHE A 68 5.87 3.35 -0.22
CA PHE A 68 6.40 3.00 -1.53
C PHE A 68 7.93 3.13 -1.59
N GLU A 69 8.50 4.19 -1.01
CA GLU A 69 9.95 4.39 -0.91
C GLU A 69 10.65 3.26 -0.14
N ASP A 70 9.97 2.69 0.86
CA ASP A 70 10.47 1.55 1.65
C ASP A 70 10.39 0.19 0.88
N VAL A 71 9.88 0.15 -0.36
CA VAL A 71 9.79 -1.07 -1.18
C VAL A 71 11.05 -1.24 -2.04
N ASP A 72 11.91 -2.19 -1.67
CA ASP A 72 13.16 -2.48 -2.41
C ASP A 72 12.96 -2.91 -3.88
N ASN A 73 11.85 -3.59 -4.20
CA ASN A 73 11.57 -4.14 -5.54
C ASN A 73 10.13 -3.79 -5.98
N ALA A 74 9.85 -2.50 -6.09
CA ALA A 74 8.54 -2.00 -6.50
C ALA A 74 8.19 -2.51 -7.91
N ASP A 75 7.09 -3.25 -8.01
CA ASP A 75 6.54 -3.76 -9.28
C ASP A 75 5.55 -2.77 -9.90
N VAL A 76 5.08 -3.06 -11.12
CA VAL A 76 4.07 -2.25 -11.83
C VAL A 76 2.85 -1.94 -10.95
N ILE A 77 2.44 -2.87 -10.07
CA ILE A 77 1.31 -2.67 -9.15
C ILE A 77 1.65 -1.60 -8.11
N SER A 78 2.86 -1.62 -7.55
CA SER A 78 3.36 -0.62 -6.59
C SER A 78 3.31 0.79 -7.17
N TRP A 79 3.87 0.96 -8.37
CA TRP A 79 3.90 2.25 -9.08
C TRP A 79 2.49 2.75 -9.41
N ASN A 80 1.66 1.88 -10.00
CA ASN A 80 0.28 2.23 -10.34
C ASN A 80 -0.55 2.57 -9.09
N SER A 81 -0.28 1.93 -7.96
CA SER A 81 -0.96 2.21 -6.70
C SER A 81 -0.67 3.63 -6.20
N LEU A 82 0.59 4.06 -6.23
CA LEU A 82 0.95 5.42 -5.81
C LEU A 82 0.52 6.47 -6.84
N LEU A 83 0.63 6.19 -8.15
CA LEU A 83 0.12 7.06 -9.23
C LEU A 83 -1.38 7.33 -9.08
N ALA A 84 -2.18 6.28 -8.91
CA ALA A 84 -3.61 6.41 -8.67
C ALA A 84 -3.88 7.17 -7.36
N GLY A 85 -3.05 6.94 -6.34
CA GLY A 85 -3.11 7.67 -5.07
C GLY A 85 -2.90 9.17 -5.24
N TYR A 86 -1.88 9.59 -5.99
CA TYR A 86 -1.63 11.00 -6.27
C TYR A 86 -2.79 11.64 -7.05
N ALA A 87 -3.28 10.97 -8.10
CA ALA A 87 -4.43 11.43 -8.86
C ALA A 87 -5.68 11.62 -8.00
N LEU A 88 -5.97 10.65 -7.11
CA LEU A 88 -7.12 10.71 -6.19
C LEU A 88 -7.03 11.86 -5.18
N ASN A 89 -5.80 12.20 -4.75
CA ASN A 89 -5.56 13.19 -3.72
C ASN A 89 -5.28 14.60 -4.26
N GLY A 90 -5.31 14.82 -5.57
CA GLY A 90 -5.12 16.12 -6.20
C GLY A 90 -3.65 16.52 -6.46
N TYR A 91 -2.72 15.57 -6.36
CA TYR A 91 -1.27 15.77 -6.54
C TYR A 91 -0.84 15.40 -7.97
N GLY A 92 -1.43 16.07 -8.96
CA GLY A 92 -1.23 15.73 -10.36
C GLY A 92 0.21 15.95 -10.86
N GLN A 93 0.95 16.89 -10.28
CA GLN A 93 2.34 17.15 -10.68
C GLN A 93 3.27 16.03 -10.19
N GLU A 94 3.05 15.55 -8.97
CA GLU A 94 3.76 14.43 -8.37
C GLU A 94 3.45 13.13 -9.13
N ALA A 95 2.19 12.93 -9.56
CA ALA A 95 1.83 11.80 -10.42
C ALA A 95 2.62 11.81 -11.75
N VAL A 96 2.76 12.97 -12.40
CA VAL A 96 3.53 13.06 -13.66
C VAL A 96 5.01 12.77 -13.44
N LYS A 97 5.61 13.30 -12.36
CA LYS A 97 7.01 13.01 -12.01
C LYS A 97 7.22 11.52 -11.73
N LEU A 98 6.34 10.92 -10.93
CA LEU A 98 6.40 9.51 -10.61
C LEU A 98 6.27 8.62 -11.86
N PHE A 99 5.43 9.02 -12.83
CA PHE A 99 5.31 8.29 -14.09
C PHE A 99 6.59 8.35 -14.92
N GLN A 100 7.24 9.51 -14.99
CA GLN A 100 8.53 9.67 -15.68
C GLN A 100 9.61 8.79 -15.04
N GLU A 101 9.68 8.77 -13.70
CA GLU A 101 10.61 7.88 -12.98
C GLU A 101 10.34 6.39 -13.24
N MET A 102 9.06 6.02 -13.41
CA MET A 102 8.66 4.66 -13.75
C MET A 102 9.15 4.26 -15.15
N GLU A 103 9.06 5.16 -16.13
CA GLU A 103 9.56 4.96 -17.50
C GLU A 103 11.08 4.85 -17.54
N ASP A 104 11.79 5.74 -16.84
CA ASP A 104 13.26 5.73 -16.75
C ASP A 104 13.81 4.44 -16.14
N LYS A 105 13.03 3.77 -15.27
CA LYS A 105 13.38 2.49 -14.65
C LYS A 105 12.96 1.27 -15.49
N GLU A 106 12.44 1.46 -16.71
CA GLU A 106 12.01 0.39 -17.62
C GLU A 106 10.96 -0.56 -16.99
N VAL A 107 10.20 -0.09 -15.99
CA VAL A 107 9.16 -0.91 -15.33
C VAL A 107 7.95 -1.12 -16.24
N VAL A 108 7.83 -0.33 -17.33
CA VAL A 108 6.72 -0.36 -18.31
C VAL A 108 7.07 -1.13 -19.60
N THR A 109 8.24 -1.76 -19.71
CA THR A 109 8.65 -2.51 -20.93
C THR A 109 8.64 -4.02 -20.77
#